data_AF-A0A380L682-F1
#
_entry.id   AF-A0A380L682-F1
#
_cell.length_a   1.000
_cell.length_b   1.000
_cell.length_c   1.000
_cell.angle_alpha   90.00
_cell.angle_beta   90.00
_cell.angle_gamma   90.00
#
_symmetry.space_group_name_H-M   'P 1'
#
loop_
_entity.id
_entity.type
_entity.pdbx_description
1 polymer ?
#
loop_
_entity_poly.entity_id
_entity_poly.type
_entity_poly.pdbx_seq_one_letter_code
_entity_poly.pdbx_strand_id
1 'polypeptide(L)'
;MEATQITIKGRLIGAAEVKDFTSGLRTGQTQLSIGLRTKDGRFNQTNVKADAVNVTDFTSLFDELVEIILDDVSINAYSSGNRAALSVKAKSAFIELI
;
A
#
# COMPACT_ATOMS: atom_id res chain seq x y z
N MET A 1 -4.97 -9.02 15.40
CA MET A 1 -4.43 -7.88 16.16
C MET A 1 -5.09 -6.63 15.60
N GLU A 2 -5.47 -5.69 16.46
CA GLU A 2 -6.10 -4.44 16.05
C GLU A 2 -5.18 -3.28 16.44
N ALA A 3 -5.09 -2.27 15.59
CA ALA A 3 -4.35 -1.05 15.82
C ALA A 3 -5.20 0.14 15.42
N THR A 4 -5.28 1.14 16.29
CA THR A 4 -6.04 2.36 16.02
C THR A 4 -5.49 3.10 14.81
N GLN A 5 -4.16 3.11 14.67
CA GLN A 5 -3.48 3.80 13.59
C GLN A 5 -2.15 3.11 13.25
N ILE A 6 -1.81 3.04 11.96
CA ILE A 6 -0.52 2.58 11.45
C ILE A 6 -0.02 3.56 10.40
N THR A 7 1.26 3.88 10.47
CA THR A 7 1.87 4.84 9.56
C THR A 7 2.97 4.21 8.73
N ILE A 8 2.93 4.46 7.42
CA ILE A 8 3.89 3.97 6.43
C ILE A 8 4.55 5.17 5.78
N LYS A 9 5.88 5.27 5.84
CA LYS A 9 6.65 6.32 5.17
C LYS A 9 7.46 5.75 4.03
N GLY A 10 7.54 6.47 2.92
CA GLY A 10 8.43 6.14 1.81
C GLY A 10 8.12 6.99 0.59
N ARG A 11 8.82 6.72 -0.51
CA ARG A 11 8.55 7.38 -1.78
C ARG A 11 7.48 6.66 -2.54
N LEU A 12 6.52 7.39 -3.10
CA LEU A 12 5.54 6.81 -4.01
C LEU A 12 6.22 6.57 -5.37
N ILE A 13 6.52 5.31 -5.67
CA ILE A 13 7.28 4.92 -6.88
C ILE A 13 6.37 4.50 -8.03
N GLY A 14 5.07 4.32 -7.78
CA GLY A 14 4.12 4.02 -8.85
C GLY A 14 2.73 3.68 -8.35
N ALA A 15 1.77 3.78 -9.27
CA ALA A 15 0.39 3.36 -9.08
C ALA A 15 -0.08 2.58 -10.31
N ALA A 16 -0.82 1.49 -10.09
CA ALA A 16 -1.31 0.61 -11.16
C ALA A 16 -2.71 0.08 -10.84
N GLU A 17 -3.57 -0.01 -11.85
CA GLU A 17 -4.87 -0.69 -11.71
C GLU A 17 -4.68 -2.18 -11.45
N VAL A 18 -5.40 -2.72 -10.47
CA VAL A 18 -5.37 -4.15 -10.16
C VAL A 18 -6.35 -4.90 -11.06
N LYS A 19 -5.84 -5.92 -11.75
CA LYS A 19 -6.64 -6.82 -12.59
C LYS A 19 -6.76 -8.18 -11.92
N ASP A 20 -7.93 -8.78 -12.06
CA ASP A 20 -8.10 -10.19 -11.74
C ASP A 20 -7.40 -11.03 -12.82
N PHE A 21 -6.46 -11.87 -12.41
CA PHE A 21 -5.69 -12.71 -13.31
C PHE A 21 -6.51 -13.84 -13.94
N THR A 22 -7.61 -14.26 -13.31
CA THR A 22 -8.46 -15.34 -13.82
C THR A 22 -9.45 -14.84 -14.87
N SER A 23 -10.07 -13.68 -14.63
CA SER A 23 -11.08 -13.10 -15.53
C SER A 23 -10.53 -12.03 -16.49
N GLY A 24 -9.35 -11.47 -16.21
CA GLY A 24 -8.78 -10.33 -16.93
C GLY A 24 -9.49 -8.99 -16.66
N LEU A 25 -10.52 -9.00 -15.82
CA LEU A 25 -11.31 -7.82 -15.52
C LEU A 25 -10.59 -6.89 -14.53
N ARG A 26 -10.83 -5.59 -14.68
CA ARG A 26 -10.37 -4.58 -13.73
C ARG A 26 -11.18 -4.72 -12.44
N THR A 27 -10.48 -4.82 -11.31
CA THR A 27 -11.13 -5.01 -9.99
C THR A 27 -11.69 -3.71 -9.41
N GLY A 28 -11.40 -2.56 -10.01
CA GLY A 28 -11.72 -1.24 -9.46
C GLY A 28 -10.79 -0.79 -8.34
N GLN A 29 -9.77 -1.59 -8.01
CA GLN A 29 -8.73 -1.24 -7.03
C GLN A 29 -7.50 -0.66 -7.72
N THR A 30 -6.83 0.26 -7.05
CA THR A 30 -5.52 0.79 -7.46
C THR A 30 -4.46 0.33 -6.46
N GLN A 31 -3.39 -0.25 -6.98
CA GLN A 31 -2.21 -0.60 -6.21
C GLN A 31 -1.22 0.55 -6.22
N LEU A 32 -0.89 1.06 -5.04
CA LEU A 32 0.19 2.01 -4.80
C LEU A 32 1.43 1.23 -4.37
N SER A 33 2.57 1.59 -4.95
CA SER A 33 3.87 1.01 -4.60
C SER A 33 4.70 2.08 -3.88
N ILE A 34 5.11 1.79 -2.65
CA ILE A 34 5.89 2.70 -1.81
C ILE A 34 7.26 2.09 -1.61
N GLY A 35 8.30 2.80 -2.05
CA GLY A 35 9.69 2.40 -1.90
C GLY A 35 10.34 3.11 -0.71
N LEU A 36 11.02 2.36 0.15
CA LEU A 36 11.85 2.92 1.22
C LEU A 36 13.22 2.24 1.21
N ARG A 37 14.28 3.05 1.21
CA ARG A 37 15.64 2.56 1.44
C ARG A 37 15.95 2.63 2.93
N THR A 38 16.22 1.49 3.54
CA THR A 38 16.57 1.41 4.95
C THR A 38 17.99 1.92 5.21
N LYS A 39 18.33 2.22 6.47
CA LYS A 39 19.65 2.75 6.84
C LYS A 39 20.81 1.80 6.49
N ASP A 40 20.54 0.49 6.48
CA ASP A 40 21.46 -0.57 6.04
C ASP A 40 21.52 -0.74 4.51
N GLY A 41 20.84 0.14 3.75
CA GLY A 41 20.91 0.19 2.29
C GLY A 41 20.02 -0.81 1.55
N ARG A 42 19.20 -1.59 2.26
CA ARG A 42 18.22 -2.48 1.65
C ARG A 42 17.03 -1.68 1.12
N PHE A 43 16.47 -2.14 0.02
CA PHE A 43 15.27 -1.54 -0.56
C PHE A 43 14.05 -2.37 -0.16
N ASN A 44 13.10 -1.74 0.51
CA ASN A 44 11.83 -2.32 0.88
C ASN A 44 10.73 -1.68 0.03
N GLN A 45 9.89 -2.51 -0.56
CA GLN A 45 8.70 -2.07 -1.27
C GLN A 45 7.44 -2.53 -0.51
N THR A 46 6.56 -1.59 -0.23
CA THR A 46 5.24 -1.86 0.35
C THR A 46 4.18 -1.60 -0.70
N ASN A 47 3.35 -2.61 -0.98
CA ASN A 47 2.23 -2.48 -1.93
C ASN A 47 0.93 -2.29 -1.15
N VAL A 48 0.27 -1.16 -1.36
CA VAL A 48 -1.02 -0.82 -0.76
C VAL A 48 -2.09 -0.92 -1.83
N LYS A 49 -3.17 -1.66 -1.58
CA LYS A 49 -4.33 -1.70 -2.47
C LYS A 49 -5.41 -0.80 -1.90
N ALA A 50 -5.84 0.19 -2.67
CA ALA A 50 -6.87 1.13 -2.31
C ALA A 50 -8.10 0.92 -3.21
N ASP A 51 -9.28 0.95 -2.60
CA ASP A 51 -10.56 0.85 -3.30
C ASP A 51 -11.03 2.24 -3.76
N ALA A 52 -11.77 2.29 -4.87
CA ALA A 52 -12.47 3.48 -5.36
C ALA A 52 -11.58 4.72 -5.63
N VAL A 53 -10.29 4.53 -5.92
CA VAL A 53 -9.35 5.59 -6.29
C VAL A 53 -8.71 5.28 -7.64
N ASN A 54 -8.41 6.31 -8.42
CA ASN A 54 -7.78 6.16 -9.73
C ASN A 54 -6.28 6.43 -9.66
N VAL A 55 -5.53 5.82 -10.58
CA VAL A 55 -4.08 6.07 -10.74
C VAL A 55 -3.78 7.56 -10.92
N THR A 56 -4.65 8.28 -11.64
CA THR A 56 -4.52 9.71 -11.93
C THR A 56 -4.46 10.57 -10.67
N ASP A 57 -5.14 10.14 -9.60
CA ASP A 57 -5.25 10.88 -8.34
C ASP A 57 -3.91 10.97 -7.60
N PHE A 58 -2.94 10.11 -7.96
CA PHE A 58 -1.64 10.01 -7.31
C PHE A 58 -0.47 10.46 -8.20
N THR A 59 -0.74 10.88 -9.43
CA THR A 59 0.31 11.21 -10.40
C THR A 59 1.19 12.38 -9.97
N SER A 60 0.62 13.35 -9.25
CA SER A 60 1.35 14.48 -8.68
C SER A 60 2.22 14.11 -7.47
N LEU A 61 2.05 12.91 -6.92
CA LEU A 61 2.78 12.42 -5.74
C LEU A 61 3.92 11.48 -6.11
N PHE A 62 4.12 11.19 -7.40
CA PHE A 62 5.20 10.30 -7.83
C PHE A 62 6.58 10.90 -7.52
N ASP A 63 7.49 10.04 -7.09
CA ASP A 63 8.84 10.36 -6.61
C ASP A 63 8.91 11.19 -5.31
N GLU A 64 7.78 11.69 -4.82
CA GLU A 64 7.69 12.46 -3.58
C GLU A 64 7.77 11.55 -2.35
N LEU A 65 8.27 12.12 -1.26
CA LEU A 65 8.25 11.48 0.05
C LEU A 65 6.85 11.63 0.65
N VAL A 66 6.19 10.51 0.90
CA VAL A 66 4.83 10.47 1.42
C VAL A 66 4.73 9.72 2.74
N GLU A 67 3.79 10.15 3.55
CA GLU A 67 3.29 9.44 4.73
C GLU A 67 1.90 8.92 4.44
N ILE A 68 1.69 7.61 4.58
CA ILE A 68 0.36 7.00 4.54
C ILE A 68 -0.06 6.64 5.95
N ILE A 69 -1.14 7.26 6.40
CA ILE A 69 -1.74 7.04 7.70
C ILE A 69 -2.97 6.17 7.50
N LEU A 70 -2.94 4.97 8.08
CA LEU A 70 -4.03 4.00 8.05
C LEU A 70 -4.78 4.05 9.38
N ASP A 71 -6.09 4.26 9.34
CA ASP A 71 -6.94 4.30 10.54
C ASP A 71 -7.84 3.07 10.64
N ASP A 72 -8.08 2.63 11.87
CA ASP A 72 -8.90 1.47 12.24
C ASP A 72 -8.43 0.20 11.50
N VAL A 73 -7.26 -0.28 11.92
CA VAL A 73 -6.48 -1.27 11.21
C VAL A 73 -6.62 -2.64 11.86
N SER A 74 -7.04 -3.62 11.06
CA SER A 74 -7.00 -5.04 11.39
C SER A 74 -5.77 -5.70 10.76
N ILE A 75 -5.02 -6.42 11.59
CA ILE A 75 -3.85 -7.20 11.17
C ILE A 75 -4.11 -8.67 11.42
N ASN A 76 -4.07 -9.44 10.33
CA ASN A 76 -4.29 -10.87 10.32
C ASN A 76 -3.05 -11.58 9.79
N ALA A 77 -2.51 -12.50 10.59
CA ALA A 77 -1.42 -13.36 10.14
C ALA A 77 -1.97 -14.51 9.30
N TYR A 78 -1.25 -14.86 8.23
CA TYR A 78 -1.58 -16.00 7.39
C TYR A 78 -0.30 -16.63 6.83
N SER A 79 -0.36 -17.92 6.49
CA SER A 79 0.70 -18.61 5.77
C SER A 79 0.51 -18.42 4.27
N SER A 80 1.53 -17.92 3.58
CA SER A 80 1.60 -17.85 2.12
C SER A 80 2.71 -18.77 1.62
N GLY A 81 2.35 -19.97 1.19
CA GLY A 81 3.31 -21.03 0.88
C GLY A 81 4.16 -21.38 2.10
N ASN A 82 5.49 -21.25 1.99
CA ASN A 82 6.45 -21.52 3.07
C ASN A 82 6.88 -20.26 3.85
N ARG A 83 6.06 -19.20 3.83
CA ARG A 83 6.36 -17.92 4.49
C ARG A 83 5.20 -17.47 5.37
N ALA A 84 5.53 -16.91 6.54
CA ALA A 84 4.57 -16.15 7.32
C ALA A 84 4.34 -14.79 6.66
N ALA A 85 3.08 -14.39 6.52
CA ALA A 85 2.66 -13.12 5.96
C ALA A 85 1.67 -12.43 6.89
N LEU A 86 1.61 -11.11 6.80
CA LEU A 86 0.65 -10.28 7.52
C LEU A 86 -0.25 -9.57 6.50
N SER A 87 -1.56 -9.72 6.66
CA SER A 87 -2.57 -8.97 5.93
C SER A 87 -3.00 -7.80 6.80
N VAL A 88 -2.80 -6.59 6.30
CA VAL A 88 -3.16 -5.33 6.96
C VAL A 88 -4.35 -4.75 6.19
N LYS A 89 -5.48 -4.56 6.86
CA LYS A 89 -6.68 -3.92 6.30
C LYS A 89 -7.07 -2.74 7.17
N ALA A 90 -7.31 -1.59 6.56
CA ALA A 90 -7.70 -0.37 7.25
C ALA A 90 -9.08 0.09 6.77
N LYS A 91 -9.81 0.81 7.62
CA LYS A 91 -11.10 1.41 7.26
C LYS A 91 -10.92 2.63 6.36
N SER A 92 -9.89 3.42 6.62
CA SER A 92 -9.55 4.62 5.86
C SER A 92 -8.04 4.82 5.79
N ALA A 93 -7.60 5.58 4.79
CA ALA A 93 -6.21 5.96 4.60
C ALA A 93 -6.12 7.43 4.20
N PHE A 94 -5.11 8.12 4.72
CA PHE A 94 -4.73 9.47 4.34
C PHE A 94 -3.30 9.48 3.83
N ILE A 95 -3.03 10.25 2.78
CA ILE A 95 -1.69 10.41 2.21
C ILE A 95 -1.27 11.86 2.35
N GLU A 96 -0.14 12.11 2.98
CA GLU A 96 0.44 13.43 3.20
C GLU A 96 1.84 13.51 2.59
N LEU A 97 2.18 14.69 2.05
CA LEU A 97 3.54 15.03 1.61
C LEU A 97 4.39 15.44 2.82
N ILE A 98 5.64 14.97 2.87
CA ILE A 98 6.60 15.29 3.96
C ILE A 98 7.79 16.08 3.43
#